data_AF-A0A1I1MWT6-F1
#
_entry.id   AF-A0A1I1MWT6-F1
#
_cell.length_a   1.000
_cell.length_b   1.000
_cell.length_c   1.000
_cell.angle_alpha   90.00
_cell.angle_beta   90.00
_cell.angle_gamma   90.00
#
_symmetry.space_group_name_H-M   'P 1'
#
loop_
_entity.id
_entity.type
_entity.pdbx_description
1 polymer ?
#
loop_
_entity_poly.entity_id
_entity_poly.type
_entity_poly.pdbx_seq_one_letter_code
_entity_poly.pdbx_strand_id
1 'polypeptide(L)'
;MLRKVRILVVGALCLGVVSGCGTKASEVALVSGVGEKAVEAKAEVNKSISLVDGRNGKEVKKIDLASLGYFEDEKTFKKEVSKVVSEIAKSVDTKMVPSRMKDGTWVEGKPAYELMEKELVDKLTNVGMWDSTYQLPIVEKKPVATAEAGNGNGPVIGRYETNLGGSTGGRIENIRLSASTVNGVVLGKGDRFSFNALIGDTTPDKGYQLGKEIVDGKLVDGYGGGVCQTSSTLFNAADQAGLKMVERSTHSKEVGYVPKGRDATIAYPYLDLVFENASENPVKLVMYLDGQKLVAEVRGV
;
A
#
# COMPACT_ATOMS: atom_id res chain seq x y z
N MET A 1 1.68 -23.50 -28.53
CA MET A 1 1.66 -22.16 -29.17
C MET A 1 2.86 -21.42 -28.60
N LEU A 2 4.01 -21.43 -29.29
CA LEU A 2 5.23 -20.77 -28.78
C LEU A 2 4.95 -19.27 -28.66
N ARG A 3 5.05 -18.70 -27.46
CA ARG A 3 5.02 -17.25 -27.26
C ARG A 3 6.03 -16.62 -28.22
N LYS A 4 5.63 -15.55 -28.90
CA LYS A 4 6.45 -14.85 -29.90
C LYS A 4 7.77 -14.42 -29.27
N VAL A 5 8.79 -15.27 -29.35
CA VAL A 5 10.17 -14.87 -29.23
C VAL A 5 10.37 -13.90 -30.39
N ARG A 6 10.45 -12.60 -30.09
CA ARG A 6 10.96 -11.63 -31.06
C ARG A 6 12.44 -11.95 -31.25
N ILE A 7 12.73 -12.94 -32.09
CA ILE A 7 14.06 -13.16 -32.61
C ILE A 7 14.26 -12.01 -33.59
N LEU A 8 15.04 -11.02 -33.18
CA LEU A 8 15.63 -10.08 -34.12
C LEU A 8 16.69 -10.88 -34.88
N VAL A 9 16.26 -11.59 -35.94
CA VAL A 9 17.17 -12.25 -36.87
C VAL A 9 17.81 -11.13 -37.70
N VAL A 10 19.01 -10.71 -37.31
CA VAL A 10 19.91 -10.02 -38.24
C VAL A 10 20.29 -11.08 -39.29
N GLY A 11 19.80 -10.88 -40.51
CA GLY A 11 19.70 -11.92 -41.53
C GLY A 11 21.03 -12.53 -41.98
N ALA A 12 20.99 -13.84 -42.20
CA ALA A 12 21.75 -14.50 -43.25
C ALA A 12 20.83 -15.57 -43.88
N LEU A 13 20.56 -15.42 -45.19
CA LEU A 13 19.83 -16.39 -46.01
C LEU A 13 20.51 -17.77 -45.93
N CYS A 14 19.76 -18.83 -45.66
CA CYS A 14 20.15 -20.20 -46.04
C CYS A 14 18.93 -20.95 -46.61
N LEU A 15 19.03 -21.31 -47.89
CA LEU A 15 18.20 -22.31 -48.55
C LEU A 15 18.75 -23.71 -48.22
N GLY A 16 17.87 -24.65 -47.83
CA GLY A 16 18.20 -26.07 -47.71
C GLY A 16 17.06 -26.87 -47.06
N VAL A 17 16.60 -27.94 -47.71
CA VAL A 17 15.37 -28.69 -47.43
C VAL A 17 15.68 -30.12 -46.93
N VAL A 18 14.78 -30.66 -46.08
CA VAL A 18 14.51 -32.07 -45.64
C VAL A 18 15.64 -32.80 -44.85
N SER A 19 15.42 -33.72 -43.88
CA SER A 19 14.29 -34.55 -43.45
C SER A 19 14.51 -35.14 -42.03
N GLY A 20 13.45 -35.60 -41.36
CA GLY A 20 13.49 -36.81 -40.50
C GLY A 20 13.71 -36.68 -38.99
N CYS A 21 12.71 -37.16 -38.23
CA CYS A 21 12.72 -37.72 -36.85
C CYS A 21 13.37 -36.96 -35.67
N GLY A 22 12.49 -36.47 -34.79
CA GLY A 22 12.51 -36.68 -33.34
C GLY A 22 13.80 -36.39 -32.57
N THR A 23 13.96 -35.15 -32.08
CA THR A 23 14.84 -34.81 -30.95
C THR A 23 14.27 -33.62 -30.17
N LYS A 24 14.44 -33.68 -28.84
CA LYS A 24 14.04 -32.67 -27.86
C LYS A 24 14.65 -31.31 -28.23
N ALA A 25 13.82 -30.27 -28.28
CA ALA A 25 14.27 -28.90 -28.45
C ALA A 25 14.93 -28.38 -27.15
N SER A 26 16.21 -28.70 -26.96
CA SER A 26 17.05 -28.05 -25.96
C SER A 26 18.49 -27.97 -26.44
N GLU A 27 18.71 -27.41 -27.63
CA GLU A 27 19.99 -26.88 -28.10
C GLU A 27 19.77 -26.27 -29.49
N VAL A 28 19.91 -24.94 -29.61
CA VAL A 28 20.00 -24.27 -30.91
C VAL A 28 21.45 -23.83 -31.05
N ALA A 29 22.24 -24.62 -31.78
CA ALA A 29 23.58 -24.23 -32.18
C ALA A 29 23.50 -23.50 -33.54
N LEU A 30 23.90 -22.24 -33.58
CA LEU A 30 24.19 -21.53 -34.84
C LEU A 30 25.61 -21.89 -35.26
N VAL A 31 25.75 -22.74 -36.28
CA VAL A 31 27.04 -23.06 -36.88
C VAL A 31 27.19 -22.25 -38.17
N SER A 32 27.95 -21.16 -38.12
CA SER A 32 28.47 -20.50 -39.33
C SER A 32 29.79 -21.17 -39.70
N GLY A 33 29.78 -22.00 -40.74
CA GLY A 33 31.00 -22.65 -41.23
C GLY A 33 31.80 -21.72 -42.12
N VAL A 34 32.84 -21.07 -41.59
CA VAL A 34 34.17 -20.89 -42.23
C VAL A 34 35.19 -20.62 -41.11
N GLY A 35 36.15 -21.52 -40.91
CA GLY A 35 37.34 -21.29 -40.08
C GLY A 35 37.26 -21.89 -38.68
N GLU A 36 38.22 -22.74 -38.37
CA GLU A 36 38.41 -23.42 -37.08
C GLU A 36 38.47 -22.43 -35.90
N LYS A 37 37.33 -22.27 -35.22
CA LYS A 37 37.19 -22.08 -33.78
C LYS A 37 35.69 -22.04 -33.49
N ALA A 38 35.14 -23.22 -33.17
CA ALA A 38 33.82 -23.29 -32.56
C ALA A 38 33.90 -22.61 -31.18
N VAL A 39 33.57 -21.33 -31.12
CA VAL A 39 33.25 -20.68 -29.85
C VAL A 39 31.81 -21.08 -29.56
N GLU A 40 31.62 -22.15 -28.77
CA GLU A 40 30.34 -22.44 -28.15
C GLU A 40 30.01 -21.29 -27.20
N ALA A 41 29.34 -20.26 -27.70
CA ALA A 41 28.63 -19.32 -26.84
C ALA A 41 27.43 -20.08 -26.26
N LYS A 42 27.64 -20.79 -25.14
CA LYS A 42 26.56 -21.27 -24.28
C LYS A 42 25.83 -20.04 -23.75
N ALA A 43 24.84 -19.58 -24.49
CA ALA A 43 23.84 -18.68 -23.97
C ALA A 43 23.15 -19.38 -22.80
N GLU A 44 23.53 -19.04 -21.57
CA GLU A 44 22.82 -19.47 -20.38
C GLU A 44 21.38 -18.93 -20.48
N VAL A 45 20.45 -19.81 -20.83
CA VAL A 45 19.02 -19.50 -20.81
C VAL A 45 18.67 -19.22 -19.36
N ASN A 46 18.47 -17.95 -19.00
CA ASN A 46 18.13 -17.60 -17.64
C ASN A 46 16.66 -17.95 -17.41
N LYS A 47 16.43 -19.06 -16.71
CA LYS A 47 15.08 -19.51 -16.34
C LYS A 47 14.53 -18.72 -15.16
N SER A 48 15.34 -17.87 -14.54
CA SER A 48 14.96 -17.09 -13.38
C SER A 48 15.11 -15.60 -13.62
N ILE A 49 14.26 -14.82 -12.95
CA ILE A 49 14.35 -13.37 -12.96
C ILE A 49 14.38 -12.82 -11.53
N SER A 50 15.35 -11.95 -11.26
CA SER A 50 15.48 -11.24 -9.99
C SER A 50 14.68 -9.94 -10.06
N LEU A 51 13.74 -9.77 -9.13
CA LEU A 51 12.98 -8.53 -8.96
C LEU A 51 13.62 -7.68 -7.88
N VAL A 52 14.02 -6.47 -8.26
CA VAL A 52 14.83 -5.58 -7.42
C VAL A 52 14.06 -4.30 -7.15
N ASP A 53 14.11 -3.83 -5.91
CA ASP A 53 13.61 -2.52 -5.53
C ASP A 53 14.63 -1.44 -5.96
N GLY A 54 14.26 -0.62 -6.95
CA GLY A 54 15.13 0.42 -7.50
C GLY A 54 15.55 1.50 -6.49
N ARG A 55 14.83 1.64 -5.36
CA ARG A 55 15.11 2.66 -4.33
C ARG A 55 16.33 2.34 -3.48
N ASN A 56 16.60 1.05 -3.26
CA ASN A 56 17.65 0.57 -2.36
C ASN A 56 18.55 -0.52 -2.97
N GLY A 57 18.25 -0.99 -4.19
CA GLY A 57 19.00 -2.03 -4.88
C GLY A 57 18.82 -3.44 -4.30
N LYS A 58 17.90 -3.63 -3.34
CA LYS A 58 17.67 -4.91 -2.68
C LYS A 58 16.84 -5.83 -3.57
N GLU A 59 17.26 -7.09 -3.69
CA GLU A 59 16.44 -8.13 -4.30
C GLU A 59 15.22 -8.40 -3.41
N VAL A 60 14.02 -8.23 -3.97
CA VAL A 60 12.73 -8.44 -3.30
C VAL A 60 12.29 -9.88 -3.47
N LYS A 61 12.41 -10.43 -4.68
CA LYS A 61 12.04 -11.81 -4.99
C LYS A 61 12.76 -12.31 -6.23
N LYS A 62 13.26 -13.54 -6.17
CA LYS A 62 13.72 -14.27 -7.36
C LYS A 62 12.64 -15.23 -7.82
N ILE A 63 12.25 -15.14 -9.09
CA ILE A 63 11.17 -15.94 -9.67
C ILE A 63 11.78 -16.95 -10.63
N ASP A 64 11.43 -18.23 -10.50
CA ASP A 64 11.67 -19.23 -11.54
C ASP A 64 10.48 -19.26 -12.51
N LEU A 65 10.71 -18.85 -13.76
CA LEU A 65 9.68 -18.77 -14.80
C LEU A 65 9.09 -20.15 -15.12
N ALA A 66 9.88 -21.22 -15.02
CA ALA A 66 9.39 -22.58 -15.26
C ALA A 66 8.32 -22.97 -14.21
N SER A 67 8.58 -22.66 -12.94
CA SER A 67 7.66 -22.92 -11.82
C SER A 67 6.31 -22.20 -11.94
N LEU A 68 6.25 -21.12 -12.72
CA LEU A 68 5.01 -20.37 -12.96
C LEU A 68 4.24 -20.88 -14.19
N GLY A 69 4.68 -21.96 -14.83
CA GLY A 69 4.02 -22.51 -16.02
C GLY A 69 4.34 -21.76 -17.30
N TYR A 70 5.49 -21.08 -17.40
CA TYR A 70 5.90 -20.32 -18.59
C TYR A 70 5.90 -21.17 -19.87
N PHE A 71 6.20 -22.47 -19.74
CA PHE A 71 6.26 -23.44 -20.83
C PHE A 71 4.98 -24.26 -21.03
N GLU A 72 3.99 -24.09 -20.15
CA GLU A 72 2.77 -24.89 -20.15
C GLU A 72 1.68 -24.18 -20.96
N ASP A 73 1.12 -23.12 -20.40
CA ASP A 73 0.09 -22.32 -21.06
C ASP A 73 0.09 -20.86 -20.60
N GLU A 74 -0.29 -19.97 -21.52
CA GLU A 74 -0.23 -18.52 -21.30
C GLU A 74 -1.16 -18.05 -20.19
N LYS A 75 -2.30 -18.73 -20.00
CA LYS A 75 -3.34 -18.34 -19.06
C LYS A 75 -2.92 -18.67 -17.62
N THR A 76 -2.39 -19.86 -17.39
CA THR A 76 -1.84 -20.30 -16.11
C THR A 76 -0.65 -19.43 -15.73
N PHE A 77 0.28 -19.18 -16.67
CA PHE A 77 1.40 -18.29 -16.39
C PHE A 77 0.96 -16.89 -15.96
N LYS A 78 0.04 -16.26 -16.70
CA LYS A 78 -0.45 -14.92 -16.35
C LYS A 78 -1.12 -14.91 -14.97
N LYS A 79 -1.86 -15.97 -14.63
CA LYS A 79 -2.50 -16.12 -13.32
C LYS A 79 -1.48 -16.23 -12.19
N GLU A 80 -0.47 -17.09 -12.32
CA GLU A 80 0.56 -17.26 -11.30
C GLU A 80 1.45 -16.02 -11.16
N VAL A 81 1.82 -15.37 -12.27
CA VAL A 81 2.50 -14.08 -12.26
C VAL A 81 1.68 -13.03 -11.49
N SER A 82 0.37 -12.94 -11.74
CA SER A 82 -0.49 -11.97 -11.05
C SER A 82 -0.53 -12.22 -9.53
N LYS A 83 -0.54 -13.49 -9.09
CA LYS A 83 -0.46 -13.81 -7.66
C LYS A 83 0.88 -13.39 -7.05
N VAL A 84 1.99 -13.70 -7.72
CA VAL A 84 3.33 -13.33 -7.25
C VAL A 84 3.47 -11.81 -7.16
N VAL A 85 2.97 -11.07 -8.15
CA VAL A 85 2.97 -9.61 -8.15
C VAL A 85 2.14 -9.06 -6.98
N SER A 86 0.95 -9.61 -6.72
CA SER A 86 0.12 -9.22 -5.59
C SER A 86 0.80 -9.50 -4.23
N GLU A 87 1.55 -10.60 -4.11
CA GLU A 87 2.36 -10.87 -2.91
C GLU A 87 3.50 -9.85 -2.73
N ILE A 88 4.16 -9.45 -3.82
CA ILE A 88 5.22 -8.45 -3.79
C ILE A 88 4.64 -7.10 -3.38
N ALA A 89 3.50 -6.70 -3.95
CA ALA A 89 2.80 -5.46 -3.59
C ALA A 89 2.58 -5.36 -2.08
N LYS A 90 2.10 -6.43 -1.43
CA LYS A 90 1.91 -6.45 0.04
C LYS A 90 3.18 -6.17 0.86
N SER A 91 4.36 -6.45 0.32
CA SER A 91 5.65 -6.21 0.99
C SER A 91 6.29 -4.86 0.64
N VAL A 92 5.94 -4.30 -0.51
CA VAL A 92 6.55 -3.09 -1.07
C VAL A 92 5.69 -1.86 -0.82
N ASP A 93 4.38 -2.05 -0.87
CA ASP A 93 3.39 -0.99 -0.71
C ASP A 93 3.39 -0.49 0.72
N THR A 94 3.39 0.82 0.84
CA THR A 94 3.33 1.50 2.14
C THR A 94 2.38 2.67 2.03
N LYS A 95 1.59 2.86 3.09
CA LYS A 95 0.64 3.97 3.18
C LYS A 95 1.38 5.26 3.53
N MET A 96 0.86 6.38 3.05
CA MET A 96 1.35 7.72 3.37
C MET A 96 1.22 7.97 4.87
N VAL A 97 2.25 8.60 5.46
CA VAL A 97 2.12 9.27 6.76
C VAL A 97 2.06 10.77 6.46
N PRO A 98 0.90 11.44 6.60
CA PRO A 98 0.78 12.86 6.30
C PRO A 98 1.70 13.73 7.15
N SER A 99 2.06 14.90 6.60
CA SER A 99 2.74 15.95 7.34
C SER A 99 1.78 16.58 8.37
N ARG A 100 2.33 17.10 9.48
CA ARG A 100 1.49 17.67 10.55
C ARG A 100 2.18 18.78 11.32
N MET A 101 1.37 19.65 11.91
CA MET A 101 1.79 20.54 12.98
C MET A 101 1.71 19.81 14.32
N LYS A 102 2.85 19.61 14.97
CA LYS A 102 2.94 19.02 16.29
C LYS A 102 3.59 20.03 17.24
N ASP A 103 2.87 20.43 18.29
CA ASP A 103 3.38 21.34 19.32
C ASP A 103 3.98 22.64 18.73
N GLY A 104 3.33 23.20 17.71
CA GLY A 104 3.78 24.42 17.01
C GLY A 104 4.92 24.19 16.01
N THR A 105 5.39 22.95 15.82
CA THR A 105 6.47 22.60 14.89
C THR A 105 5.95 21.79 13.72
N TRP A 106 6.40 22.11 12.50
CA TRP A 106 6.12 21.31 11.32
C TRP A 106 6.90 19.99 11.36
N VAL A 107 6.19 18.88 11.19
CA VAL A 107 6.77 17.56 11.07
C VAL A 107 6.46 17.04 9.67
N GLU A 108 7.51 16.84 8.88
CA GLU A 108 7.38 16.30 7.53
C GLU A 108 6.89 14.85 7.57
N GLY A 109 5.97 14.54 6.66
CA GLY A 109 5.40 13.21 6.52
C GLY A 109 6.33 12.23 5.80
N LYS A 110 5.82 11.02 5.57
CA LYS A 110 6.50 9.97 4.81
C LYS A 110 5.71 9.64 3.54
N PRO A 111 6.40 9.43 2.40
CA PRO A 111 5.74 9.07 1.15
C PRO A 111 5.01 7.74 1.26
N ALA A 112 3.94 7.60 0.48
CA ALA A 112 3.43 6.30 0.09
C ALA A 112 4.27 5.74 -1.05
N TYR A 113 4.38 4.42 -1.09
CA TYR A 113 4.94 3.68 -2.21
C TYR A 113 3.91 2.68 -2.69
N GLU A 114 3.70 2.60 -3.99
CA GLU A 114 2.71 1.73 -4.62
C GLU A 114 3.33 1.03 -5.83
N LEU A 115 3.27 -0.30 -5.83
CA LEU A 115 3.70 -1.11 -6.95
C LEU A 115 2.68 -1.00 -8.08
N MET A 116 3.16 -0.66 -9.29
CA MET A 116 2.34 -0.68 -10.50
C MET A 116 2.12 -2.13 -10.94
N GLU A 117 1.24 -2.85 -10.24
CA GLU A 117 1.02 -4.29 -10.42
C GLU A 117 0.72 -4.64 -11.89
N LYS A 118 -0.16 -3.88 -12.54
CA LYS A 118 -0.49 -4.10 -13.96
C LYS A 118 0.74 -4.00 -14.86
N GLU A 119 1.55 -2.98 -14.66
CA GLU A 119 2.78 -2.77 -15.45
C GLU A 119 3.77 -3.92 -15.22
N LEU A 120 3.93 -4.36 -13.97
CA LEU A 120 4.82 -5.46 -13.64
C LEU A 120 4.31 -6.80 -14.22
N VAL A 121 3.00 -7.07 -14.16
CA VAL A 121 2.39 -8.26 -14.77
C VAL A 121 2.59 -8.23 -16.28
N ASP A 122 2.37 -7.10 -16.94
CA ASP A 122 2.54 -6.97 -18.39
C ASP A 122 4.01 -7.15 -18.79
N LYS A 123 4.97 -6.61 -18.02
CA LYS A 123 6.40 -6.82 -18.22
C LYS A 123 6.79 -8.31 -18.04
N LEU A 124 6.37 -8.93 -16.93
CA LEU A 124 6.67 -10.33 -16.64
C LEU A 124 5.99 -11.31 -17.61
N THR A 125 4.83 -10.96 -18.16
CA THR A 125 4.15 -11.78 -19.17
C THR A 125 4.90 -11.80 -20.50
N ASN A 126 5.64 -10.72 -20.79
CA ASN A 126 6.42 -10.54 -22.02
C ASN A 126 7.94 -10.70 -21.80
N VAL A 127 8.36 -11.24 -20.66
CA VAL A 127 9.78 -11.41 -20.31
C VAL A 127 10.50 -12.28 -21.34
N GLY A 128 11.67 -11.83 -21.79
CA GLY A 128 12.54 -12.61 -22.67
C GLY A 128 13.44 -13.55 -21.87
N MET A 129 13.91 -14.64 -22.48
CA MET A 129 14.86 -15.60 -21.86
C MET A 129 16.25 -15.02 -21.51
N TRP A 130 16.49 -13.75 -21.84
CA TRP A 130 17.75 -13.04 -21.66
C TRP A 130 17.69 -12.03 -20.50
N ASP A 131 16.50 -11.76 -19.97
CA ASP A 131 16.33 -10.82 -18.86
C ASP A 131 16.68 -11.51 -17.55
N SER A 132 17.73 -11.03 -16.88
CA SER A 132 18.17 -11.58 -15.59
C SER A 132 17.60 -10.81 -14.39
N THR A 133 17.26 -9.54 -14.58
CA THR A 133 16.82 -8.63 -13.51
C THR A 133 15.77 -7.66 -14.02
N TYR A 134 14.73 -7.42 -13.23
CA TYR A 134 13.80 -6.30 -13.42
C TYR A 134 13.71 -5.42 -12.18
N GLN A 135 13.72 -4.11 -12.42
CA GLN A 135 13.37 -3.14 -11.39
C GLN A 135 11.85 -3.05 -11.25
N LEU A 136 11.38 -3.11 -10.01
CA LEU A 136 9.97 -2.97 -9.69
C LEU A 136 9.48 -1.56 -10.08
N PRO A 137 8.38 -1.43 -10.85
CA PRO A 137 7.79 -0.13 -11.17
C PRO A 137 7.02 0.39 -9.94
N ILE A 138 7.72 1.09 -9.05
CA ILE A 138 7.17 1.63 -7.81
C ILE A 138 6.94 3.14 -7.98
N VAL A 139 5.73 3.59 -7.71
CA VAL A 139 5.39 5.02 -7.68
C VAL A 139 5.53 5.54 -6.25
N GLU A 140 6.30 6.61 -6.09
CA GLU A 140 6.39 7.38 -4.85
C GLU A 140 5.37 8.53 -4.86
N LYS A 141 4.57 8.65 -3.80
CA LYS A 141 3.62 9.75 -3.58
C LYS A 141 3.94 10.44 -2.27
N LYS A 142 4.61 11.59 -2.35
CA LYS A 142 4.96 12.42 -1.18
C LYS A 142 3.76 13.23 -0.71
N PRO A 143 3.61 13.46 0.61
CA PRO A 143 2.70 14.48 1.11
C PRO A 143 2.99 15.82 0.44
N VAL A 144 1.96 16.55 0.02
CA VAL A 144 2.10 17.85 -0.66
C VAL A 144 1.70 19.03 0.22
N ALA A 145 1.15 18.77 1.40
CA ALA A 145 0.88 19.81 2.40
C ALA A 145 2.14 20.59 2.81
N THR A 146 1.98 21.87 3.15
CA THR A 146 3.09 22.76 3.54
C THR A 146 2.93 23.29 4.96
N ALA A 147 4.04 23.81 5.52
CA ALA A 147 4.05 24.40 6.86
C ALA A 147 3.13 25.63 6.97
N GLU A 148 3.01 26.42 5.88
CA GLU A 148 2.09 27.56 5.82
C GLU A 148 0.64 27.12 6.00
N ALA A 149 0.22 26.06 5.30
CA ALA A 149 -1.10 25.46 5.46
C ALA A 149 -1.32 24.92 6.88
N GLY A 150 -0.29 24.34 7.50
CA GLY A 150 -0.36 23.87 8.89
C GLY A 150 -0.64 24.98 9.91
N ASN A 151 -0.08 26.16 9.70
CA ASN A 151 -0.32 27.34 10.53
C ASN A 151 -1.67 28.02 10.25
N GLY A 152 -2.30 27.74 9.11
CA GLY A 152 -3.61 28.26 8.74
C GLY A 152 -4.71 27.83 9.72
N ASN A 153 -5.67 28.72 9.98
CA ASN A 153 -6.81 28.45 10.86
C ASN A 153 -8.13 28.85 10.22
N GLY A 154 -8.36 28.38 8.99
CA GLY A 154 -9.57 28.68 8.24
C GLY A 154 -10.83 28.02 8.82
N PRO A 155 -11.97 28.13 8.09
CA PRO A 155 -13.27 27.73 8.61
C PRO A 155 -13.37 26.22 8.84
N VAL A 156 -14.18 25.84 9.82
CA VAL A 156 -14.57 24.44 10.06
C VAL A 156 -15.56 24.03 8.96
N ILE A 157 -15.17 23.05 8.15
CA ILE A 157 -15.95 22.52 7.03
C ILE A 157 -16.54 21.13 7.32
N GLY A 158 -16.11 20.48 8.41
CA GLY A 158 -16.74 19.30 8.98
C GLY A 158 -16.46 19.21 10.47
N ARG A 159 -17.45 18.78 11.27
CA ARG A 159 -17.31 18.69 12.73
C ARG A 159 -18.19 17.58 13.28
N TYR A 160 -17.57 16.71 14.06
CA TYR A 160 -18.31 15.65 14.75
C TYR A 160 -17.79 15.46 16.16
N GLU A 161 -18.67 15.04 17.06
CA GLU A 161 -18.33 14.76 18.44
C GLU A 161 -18.98 13.47 18.93
N THR A 162 -18.28 12.75 19.81
CA THR A 162 -18.81 11.56 20.48
C THR A 162 -18.67 11.69 22.00
N ASN A 163 -19.62 11.11 22.72
CA ASN A 163 -19.63 11.16 24.18
C ASN A 163 -18.68 10.11 24.78
N LEU A 164 -17.91 10.52 25.77
CA LEU A 164 -17.00 9.68 26.56
C LEU A 164 -17.62 9.21 27.88
N GLY A 165 -18.85 9.61 28.17
CA GLY A 165 -19.60 9.26 29.39
C GLY A 165 -19.59 7.76 29.66
N GLY A 166 -19.24 7.38 30.89
CA GLY A 166 -19.04 5.98 31.30
C GLY A 166 -17.67 5.40 30.97
N SER A 167 -16.81 6.11 30.24
CA SER A 167 -15.40 5.74 30.07
C SER A 167 -14.62 6.08 31.33
N THR A 168 -13.65 5.24 31.68
CA THR A 168 -12.80 5.45 32.86
C THR A 168 -11.35 5.06 32.56
N GLY A 169 -10.43 5.64 33.33
CA GLY A 169 -9.02 5.26 33.36
C GLY A 169 -8.37 5.18 31.97
N GLY A 170 -7.76 4.03 31.69
CA GLY A 170 -6.96 3.80 30.48
C GLY A 170 -7.69 4.00 29.16
N ARG A 171 -9.03 3.82 29.11
CA ARG A 171 -9.80 4.07 27.89
C ARG A 171 -9.77 5.55 27.48
N ILE A 172 -9.94 6.46 28.44
CA ILE A 172 -9.91 7.91 28.16
C ILE A 172 -8.50 8.30 27.71
N GLU A 173 -7.48 7.74 28.35
CA GLU A 173 -6.09 8.00 28.01
C GLU A 173 -5.74 7.55 26.59
N ASN A 174 -6.17 6.36 26.18
CA ASN A 174 -6.00 5.86 24.81
C ASN A 174 -6.67 6.77 23.78
N ILE A 175 -7.88 7.25 24.08
CA ILE A 175 -8.61 8.18 23.21
C ILE A 175 -7.87 9.51 23.13
N ARG A 176 -7.38 10.04 24.26
CA ARG A 176 -6.61 11.28 24.32
C ARG A 176 -5.31 11.17 23.51
N LEU A 177 -4.59 10.07 23.65
CA LEU A 177 -3.33 9.80 22.94
C LEU A 177 -3.56 9.68 21.42
N SER A 178 -4.55 8.91 21.01
CA SER A 178 -4.89 8.74 19.58
C SER A 178 -5.40 10.05 18.97
N ALA A 179 -6.25 10.81 19.67
CA ALA A 179 -6.72 12.12 19.23
C ALA A 179 -5.57 13.12 19.08
N SER A 180 -4.66 13.19 20.06
CA SER A 180 -3.46 14.04 20.00
C SER A 180 -2.54 13.66 18.84
N THR A 181 -2.47 12.38 18.50
CA THR A 181 -1.68 11.91 17.35
C THR A 181 -2.26 12.37 16.01
N VAL A 182 -3.59 12.38 15.87
CA VAL A 182 -4.27 12.87 14.66
C VAL A 182 -4.26 14.40 14.58
N ASN A 183 -4.32 15.07 15.72
CA ASN A 183 -4.39 16.53 15.77
C ASN A 183 -3.23 17.19 15.02
N GLY A 184 -3.56 18.19 14.19
CA GLY A 184 -2.60 18.96 13.42
C GLY A 184 -2.15 18.34 12.10
N VAL A 185 -2.65 17.15 11.73
CA VAL A 185 -2.42 16.58 10.40
C VAL A 185 -2.95 17.51 9.31
N VAL A 186 -2.16 17.70 8.26
CA VAL A 186 -2.53 18.50 7.09
C VAL A 186 -2.50 17.62 5.85
N LEU A 187 -3.55 17.74 5.04
CA LEU A 187 -3.69 17.01 3.78
C LEU A 187 -3.80 18.01 2.64
N GLY A 188 -2.80 18.06 1.77
CA GLY A 188 -2.89 18.75 0.49
C GLY A 188 -3.71 17.94 -0.53
N LYS A 189 -3.84 18.47 -1.74
CA LYS A 189 -4.57 17.79 -2.82
C LYS A 189 -3.95 16.44 -3.15
N GLY A 190 -4.76 15.39 -3.08
CA GLY A 190 -4.37 14.00 -3.34
C GLY A 190 -3.69 13.31 -2.16
N ASP A 191 -3.40 14.01 -1.07
CA ASP A 191 -2.84 13.40 0.14
C ASP A 191 -3.88 12.46 0.77
N ARG A 192 -3.39 11.31 1.23
CA ARG A 192 -4.19 10.30 1.91
C ARG A 192 -3.85 10.24 3.37
N PHE A 193 -4.88 10.28 4.21
CA PHE A 193 -4.78 9.90 5.60
C PHE A 193 -5.01 8.40 5.72
N SER A 194 -4.15 7.72 6.48
CA SER A 194 -4.38 6.36 6.98
C SER A 194 -4.22 6.38 8.48
N PHE A 195 -5.25 5.90 9.19
CA PHE A 195 -5.25 5.88 10.64
C PHE A 195 -4.16 4.94 11.16
N ASN A 196 -4.04 3.75 10.58
CA ASN A 196 -3.02 2.76 10.92
C ASN A 196 -1.60 3.23 10.55
N ALA A 197 -1.40 3.95 9.44
CA ALA A 197 -0.07 4.47 9.07
C ALA A 197 0.42 5.52 10.08
N LEU A 198 -0.50 6.34 10.61
CA LEU A 198 -0.16 7.41 11.53
C LEU A 198 0.02 6.91 12.98
N ILE A 199 -0.89 6.05 13.46
CA ILE A 199 -0.90 5.58 14.85
C ILE A 199 -0.08 4.30 15.03
N GLY A 200 -0.19 3.38 14.06
CA GLY A 200 0.33 2.03 14.14
C GLY A 200 -0.37 1.20 15.22
N ASP A 201 0.30 0.12 15.64
CA ASP A 201 -0.18 -0.75 16.72
C ASP A 201 -0.30 0.00 18.06
N THR A 202 -1.30 -0.34 18.87
CA THR A 202 -1.61 0.33 20.15
C THR A 202 -0.96 -0.41 21.31
N THR A 203 0.34 -0.19 21.50
CA THR A 203 1.18 -0.94 22.45
C THR A 203 1.51 -0.18 23.74
N PRO A 204 1.89 -0.88 24.83
CA PRO A 204 2.22 -0.23 26.12
C PRO A 204 3.42 0.72 26.04
N ASP A 205 4.43 0.41 25.23
CA ASP A 205 5.62 1.24 25.01
C ASP A 205 5.29 2.58 24.33
N LYS A 206 4.17 2.64 23.59
CA LYS A 206 3.63 3.89 23.04
C LYS A 206 2.75 4.65 24.02
N GLY A 207 2.57 4.15 25.25
CA GLY A 207 1.75 4.76 26.29
C GLY A 207 0.28 4.34 26.28
N TYR A 208 -0.12 3.41 25.41
CA TYR A 208 -1.48 2.86 25.45
C TYR A 208 -1.66 2.00 26.69
N GLN A 209 -2.83 2.12 27.31
CA GLN A 209 -3.22 1.43 28.53
C GLN A 209 -4.29 0.38 28.23
N LEU A 210 -4.47 -0.56 29.15
CA LEU A 210 -5.60 -1.48 29.09
C LEU A 210 -6.91 -0.71 29.17
N GLY A 211 -7.78 -0.96 28.20
CA GLY A 211 -9.14 -0.44 28.17
C GLY A 211 -10.07 -1.46 27.52
N LYS A 212 -11.38 -1.29 27.74
CA LYS A 212 -12.38 -2.16 27.11
C LYS A 212 -12.43 -1.91 25.60
N GLU A 213 -12.28 -2.99 24.84
CA GLU A 213 -12.44 -3.04 23.38
C GLU A 213 -13.42 -4.16 22.99
N ILE A 214 -13.87 -4.15 21.74
CA ILE A 214 -14.81 -5.14 21.21
C ILE A 214 -14.07 -6.05 20.22
N VAL A 215 -13.89 -7.31 20.58
CA VAL A 215 -13.30 -8.35 19.72
C VAL A 215 -14.32 -9.47 19.54
N ASP A 216 -14.65 -9.81 18.29
CA ASP A 216 -15.69 -10.78 17.93
C ASP A 216 -17.02 -10.55 18.68
N GLY A 217 -17.33 -9.27 18.91
CA GLY A 217 -18.53 -8.85 19.60
C GLY A 217 -18.54 -9.09 21.12
N LYS A 218 -17.39 -9.37 21.75
CA LYS A 218 -17.25 -9.45 23.21
C LYS A 218 -16.41 -8.28 23.72
N LEU A 219 -16.74 -7.79 24.91
CA LEU A 219 -15.90 -6.82 25.60
C LEU A 219 -14.70 -7.54 26.23
N VAL A 220 -13.50 -7.19 25.78
CA VAL A 220 -12.24 -7.71 26.31
C VAL A 220 -11.35 -6.54 26.71
N ASP A 221 -10.34 -6.81 27.55
CA ASP A 221 -9.31 -5.83 27.85
C ASP A 221 -8.20 -5.92 26.80
N GLY A 222 -7.89 -4.79 26.18
CA GLY A 222 -6.81 -4.66 25.21
C GLY A 222 -6.12 -3.31 25.32
N TYR A 223 -4.86 -3.26 24.90
CA TYR A 223 -4.14 -2.00 24.81
C TYR A 223 -4.69 -1.19 23.64
N GLY A 224 -5.12 0.06 23.90
CA GLY A 224 -5.79 0.86 22.89
C GLY A 224 -7.32 0.75 22.91
N GLY A 225 -7.92 0.09 23.91
CA GLY A 225 -9.36 0.14 24.10
C GLY A 225 -9.88 1.60 24.08
N GLY A 226 -10.80 1.88 23.16
CA GLY A 226 -11.32 3.24 22.89
C GLY A 226 -10.86 3.85 21.56
N VAL A 227 -9.77 3.39 20.94
CA VAL A 227 -9.23 4.01 19.72
C VAL A 227 -10.19 3.92 18.52
N CYS A 228 -11.03 2.88 18.42
CA CYS A 228 -12.09 2.83 17.40
C CYS A 228 -13.13 3.96 17.52
N GLN A 229 -13.30 4.55 18.72
CA GLN A 229 -14.13 5.75 18.88
C GLN A 229 -13.44 6.97 18.29
N THR A 230 -12.11 7.05 18.38
CA THR A 230 -11.31 8.10 17.73
C THR A 230 -11.45 8.04 16.22
N SER A 231 -11.24 6.87 15.61
CA SER A 231 -11.42 6.69 14.16
C SER A 231 -12.86 6.97 13.72
N SER A 232 -13.87 6.52 14.46
CA SER A 232 -15.28 6.78 14.14
C SER A 232 -15.62 8.27 14.24
N THR A 233 -15.12 8.98 15.25
CA THR A 233 -15.35 10.44 15.38
C THR A 233 -14.71 11.20 14.22
N LEU A 234 -13.46 10.85 13.89
CA LEU A 234 -12.74 11.44 12.76
C LEU A 234 -13.43 11.15 11.42
N PHE A 235 -13.85 9.91 11.18
CA PHE A 235 -14.57 9.51 9.98
C PHE A 235 -15.78 10.40 9.73
N ASN A 236 -16.60 10.65 10.76
CA ASN A 236 -17.81 11.46 10.59
C ASN A 236 -17.49 12.93 10.25
N ALA A 237 -16.45 13.52 10.85
CA ALA A 237 -16.02 14.87 10.51
C ALA A 237 -15.43 14.94 9.09
N ALA A 238 -14.64 13.94 8.69
CA ALA A 238 -14.07 13.82 7.35
C ALA A 238 -15.14 13.66 6.26
N ASP A 239 -16.12 12.81 6.51
CA ASP A 239 -17.27 12.57 5.63
C ASP A 239 -18.13 13.84 5.47
N GLN A 240 -18.42 14.54 6.58
CA GLN A 240 -19.13 15.83 6.53
C GLN A 240 -18.36 16.90 5.74
N ALA A 241 -17.03 16.90 5.82
CA ALA A 241 -16.17 17.80 5.07
C ALA A 241 -16.03 17.42 3.57
N GLY A 242 -16.64 16.31 3.13
CA GLY A 242 -16.57 15.86 1.75
C GLY A 242 -15.24 15.22 1.35
N LEU A 243 -14.43 14.76 2.32
CA LEU A 243 -13.22 14.01 2.02
C LEU A 243 -13.59 12.65 1.41
N LYS A 244 -12.80 12.19 0.44
CA LYS A 244 -13.11 10.97 -0.30
C LYS A 244 -12.73 9.75 0.53
N MET A 245 -13.73 8.99 0.96
CA MET A 245 -13.49 7.73 1.69
C MET A 245 -12.87 6.69 0.74
N VAL A 246 -11.72 6.14 1.11
CA VAL A 246 -10.97 5.13 0.34
C VAL A 246 -11.12 3.74 0.97
N GLU A 247 -11.01 3.67 2.30
CA GLU A 247 -11.16 2.44 3.07
C GLU A 247 -11.95 2.76 4.34
N ARG A 248 -12.99 1.98 4.59
CA ARG A 248 -13.76 2.03 5.84
C ARG A 248 -14.44 0.70 6.07
N SER A 249 -14.29 0.17 7.27
CA SER A 249 -15.05 -0.99 7.75
C SER A 249 -15.92 -0.59 8.94
N THR A 250 -17.04 -1.30 9.13
CA THR A 250 -17.88 -1.17 10.33
C THR A 250 -17.68 -2.39 11.23
N HIS A 251 -17.94 -2.23 12.52
CA HIS A 251 -18.01 -3.33 13.46
C HIS A 251 -19.15 -4.29 13.07
N SER A 252 -19.01 -5.56 13.45
CA SER A 252 -20.08 -6.55 13.30
C SER A 252 -21.26 -6.33 14.26
N LYS A 253 -21.06 -5.52 15.31
CA LYS A 253 -22.06 -5.13 16.30
C LYS A 253 -22.17 -3.63 16.40
N GLU A 254 -23.35 -3.14 16.76
CA GLU A 254 -23.58 -1.72 17.00
C GLU A 254 -22.74 -1.21 18.17
N VAL A 255 -22.15 -0.03 17.98
CA VAL A 255 -21.34 0.66 18.98
C VAL A 255 -22.15 1.80 19.58
N GLY A 256 -22.08 1.98 20.90
CA GLY A 256 -22.94 2.95 21.61
C GLY A 256 -22.56 4.42 21.44
N TYR A 257 -21.48 4.75 20.72
CA TYR A 257 -20.94 6.11 20.61
C TYR A 257 -21.24 6.80 19.26
N VAL A 258 -21.79 6.09 18.26
CA VAL A 258 -22.24 6.64 16.97
C VAL A 258 -23.49 5.91 16.45
N PRO A 259 -24.32 6.54 15.61
CA PRO A 259 -25.44 5.86 14.96
C PRO A 259 -25.00 4.65 14.11
N LYS A 260 -25.94 3.73 13.87
CA LYS A 260 -25.70 2.56 13.02
C LYS A 260 -25.13 2.96 11.65
N GLY A 261 -24.05 2.30 11.25
CA GLY A 261 -23.38 2.55 9.97
C GLY A 261 -22.50 3.79 9.94
N ARG A 262 -22.38 4.53 11.06
CA ARG A 262 -21.52 5.72 11.19
C ARG A 262 -20.23 5.44 11.96
N ASP A 263 -19.89 4.18 12.18
CA ASP A 263 -18.63 3.77 12.78
C ASP A 263 -17.55 3.51 11.73
N ALA A 264 -16.29 3.56 12.17
CA ALA A 264 -15.12 3.20 11.39
C ALA A 264 -14.21 2.35 12.28
N THR A 265 -14.33 1.02 12.16
CA THR A 265 -13.50 0.09 12.92
C THR A 265 -12.08 0.07 12.37
N ILE A 266 -11.11 -0.09 13.26
CA ILE A 266 -9.72 -0.34 12.92
C ILE A 266 -9.25 -1.61 13.60
N ALA A 267 -8.28 -2.29 13.01
CA ALA A 267 -7.59 -3.43 13.58
C ALA A 267 -6.23 -3.49 12.92
N TYR A 268 -5.18 -3.03 13.60
CA TYR A 268 -3.86 -2.96 12.99
C TYR A 268 -3.30 -4.37 12.68
N PRO A 269 -2.70 -4.61 11.51
CA PRO A 269 -2.63 -3.75 10.32
C PRO A 269 -3.76 -3.99 9.28
N TYR A 270 -4.78 -4.79 9.61
CA TYR A 270 -5.76 -5.36 8.68
C TYR A 270 -6.96 -4.47 8.32
N LEU A 271 -7.56 -3.76 9.28
CA LEU A 271 -8.69 -2.85 9.04
C LEU A 271 -8.25 -1.42 9.32
N ASP A 272 -8.49 -0.53 8.38
CA ASP A 272 -8.07 0.87 8.47
C ASP A 272 -9.20 1.84 8.13
N LEU A 273 -9.01 3.08 8.55
CA LEU A 273 -9.74 4.23 8.04
C LEU A 273 -8.81 5.01 7.12
N VAL A 274 -9.11 4.99 5.82
CA VAL A 274 -8.35 5.73 4.80
C VAL A 274 -9.26 6.69 4.07
N PHE A 275 -8.84 7.95 3.97
CA PHE A 275 -9.51 8.96 3.16
C PHE A 275 -8.52 9.88 2.46
N GLU A 276 -8.97 10.52 1.38
CA GLU A 276 -8.16 11.36 0.50
C GLU A 276 -8.74 12.77 0.44
N ASN A 277 -7.89 13.81 0.51
CA ASN A 277 -8.30 15.15 0.16
C ASN A 277 -8.30 15.31 -1.36
N ALA A 278 -9.48 15.20 -1.99
CA ALA A 278 -9.62 15.39 -3.43
C ALA A 278 -9.77 16.86 -3.86
N SER A 279 -9.87 17.79 -2.91
CA SER A 279 -10.06 19.22 -3.19
C SER A 279 -8.73 19.95 -3.47
N GLU A 280 -8.81 21.11 -4.11
CA GLU A 280 -7.61 21.95 -4.37
C GLU A 280 -7.05 22.57 -3.10
N ASN A 281 -7.90 22.88 -2.12
CA ASN A 281 -7.48 23.53 -0.90
C ASN A 281 -6.99 22.48 0.11
N PRO A 282 -5.86 22.71 0.77
CA PRO A 282 -5.46 21.84 1.86
C PRO A 282 -6.47 21.87 3.00
N VAL A 283 -6.49 20.79 3.78
CA VAL A 283 -7.31 20.68 4.99
C VAL A 283 -6.46 20.31 6.18
N LYS A 284 -6.83 20.82 7.36
CA LYS A 284 -6.21 20.47 8.64
C LYS A 284 -7.19 19.70 9.51
N LEU A 285 -6.74 18.56 10.03
CA LEU A 285 -7.46 17.75 11.00
C LEU A 285 -7.17 18.29 12.40
N VAL A 286 -8.23 18.60 13.14
CA VAL A 286 -8.14 19.06 14.53
C VAL A 286 -8.90 18.08 15.40
N MET A 287 -8.25 17.55 16.43
CA MET A 287 -8.85 16.60 17.36
C MET A 287 -8.46 16.91 18.79
N TYR A 288 -9.44 16.95 19.68
CA TYR A 288 -9.22 17.26 21.09
C TYR A 288 -10.37 16.73 21.95
N LEU A 289 -10.13 16.68 23.27
CA LEU A 289 -11.15 16.38 24.25
C LEU A 289 -11.71 17.70 24.80
N ASP A 290 -13.04 17.78 24.85
CA ASP A 290 -13.79 18.89 25.45
C ASP A 290 -14.72 18.34 26.55
N GLY A 291 -14.26 18.42 27.80
CA GLY A 291 -14.90 17.77 28.93
C GLY A 291 -15.05 16.26 28.69
N GLN A 292 -16.30 15.78 28.60
CA GLN A 292 -16.62 14.37 28.31
C GLN A 292 -16.90 14.10 26.84
N LYS A 293 -16.39 14.94 25.92
CA LYS A 293 -16.57 14.76 24.48
C LYS A 293 -15.23 14.60 23.80
N LEU A 294 -15.16 13.68 22.85
CA LEU A 294 -14.12 13.69 21.83
C LEU A 294 -14.65 14.49 20.63
N VAL A 295 -13.92 15.52 20.21
CA VAL A 295 -14.27 16.39 19.10
C VAL A 295 -13.28 16.19 17.95
N ALA A 296 -13.81 16.05 16.74
CA ALA A 296 -13.04 16.09 15.50
C ALA A 296 -13.56 17.22 14.61
N GLU A 297 -12.64 17.99 14.05
CA GLU A 297 -12.92 19.03 13.07
C GLU A 297 -12.01 18.87 11.86
N VAL A 298 -12.55 19.20 10.69
CA VAL A 298 -11.80 19.41 9.46
C VAL A 298 -11.89 20.88 9.13
N ARG A 299 -10.76 21.54 9.01
CA ARG A 299 -10.65 22.97 8.68
C ARG A 299 -10.04 23.14 7.30
N GLY A 300 -10.62 24.00 6.47
CA GLY A 300 -9.93 24.45 5.25
C GLY A 300 -8.77 25.37 5.65
N VAL A 301 -7.61 25.26 4.98
CA VAL A 301 -6.43 26.07 5.27
C VAL A 301 -5.74 26.56 4.00
#